data_AF-A0A3D6BRS7-F1
#
_entry.id   AF-A0A3D6BRS7-F1
#
_cell.length_a   1.000
_cell.length_b   1.000
_cell.length_c   1.000
_cell.angle_alpha   90.00
_cell.angle_beta   90.00
_cell.angle_gamma   90.00
#
_symmetry.space_group_name_H-M   'P 1'
#
loop_
_entity.id
_entity.type
_entity.pdbx_description
1 polymer ?
#
loop_
_entity_poly.entity_id
_entity_poly.type
_entity_poly.pdbx_seq_one_letter_code
_entity_poly.pdbx_strand_id
1 'polypeptide(L)' 'LFEDITFKLSPGDRIGLIGKNGAGKSTMLKILAKELEPDSGQIAADKNLSIGFLKQDIDFELGRTVLEESYEAFKD' A
#
# COMPACT_ATOMS: atom_id res chain seq x y z
N LEU A 1 -4.05 16.93 -3.58
CA LEU A 1 -2.65 16.43 -3.67
C LEU A 1 -2.41 15.75 -5.02
N PHE A 2 -3.33 14.89 -5.44
CA PHE A 2 -3.40 14.36 -6.80
C PHE A 2 -4.81 14.54 -7.33
N GLU A 3 -4.95 14.62 -8.65
CA GLU A 3 -6.22 14.74 -9.36
C GLU A 3 -6.13 13.87 -10.61
N ASP A 4 -7.27 13.30 -11.04
CA ASP A 4 -7.44 12.54 -12.30
C ASP A 4 -6.41 11.41 -12.55
N ILE A 5 -6.04 10.70 -11.48
CA ILE A 5 -5.13 9.55 -11.59
C ILE A 5 -5.88 8.31 -12.10
N THR A 6 -5.39 7.72 -13.18
CA THR A 6 -5.88 6.44 -13.71
C THR A 6 -4.70 5.52 -14.01
N PHE A 7 -4.70 4.33 -13.41
CA PHE A 7 -3.77 3.25 -13.75
C PHE A 7 -4.41 1.89 -13.47
N LYS A 8 -3.79 0.83 -14.00
CA LYS A 8 -4.16 -0.55 -13.76
C LYS A 8 -2.92 -1.32 -13.30
N LEU A 9 -3.10 -2.13 -12.27
CA LEU A 9 -2.11 -3.11 -11.82
C LEU A 9 -2.55 -4.49 -12.26
N SER A 10 -1.62 -5.28 -12.79
CA SER A 10 -1.86 -6.64 -13.27
C SER A 10 -1.01 -7.65 -12.52
N PRO A 11 -1.43 -8.93 -12.44
CA PRO A 11 -0.61 -9.97 -11.82
C PRO A 11 0.77 -10.07 -12.47
N GLY A 12 1.81 -10.07 -11.63
CA GLY A 12 3.21 -10.12 -12.07
C GLY A 12 3.87 -8.75 -12.28
N ASP A 13 3.12 -7.66 -12.22
CA ASP A 13 3.68 -6.32 -12.31
C ASP A 13 4.64 -6.02 -11.15
N ARG A 14 5.75 -5.36 -11.46
CA ARG A 14 6.68 -4.79 -10.47
C ARG A 14 6.80 -3.30 -10.76
N ILE A 15 6.20 -2.49 -9.90
CA ILE A 15 6.05 -1.04 -10.14
C ILE A 15 6.74 -0.26 -9.03
N GLY A 16 7.50 0.77 -9.43
CA GLY A 16 8.07 1.75 -8.50
C GLY A 16 7.30 3.07 -8.57
N LEU A 17 6.77 3.53 -7.44
CA LEU A 17 6.20 4.87 -7.32
C LEU A 17 7.30 5.87 -6.95
N ILE A 18 7.67 6.74 -7.89
CA ILE A 18 8.75 7.73 -7.71
C ILE A 18 8.21 9.15 -7.62
N GLY A 19 8.97 10.03 -6.95
CA GLY A 19 8.61 11.44 -6.77
C GLY A 19 9.37 12.07 -5.61
N LYS A 20 9.41 13.40 -5.54
CA LYS A 20 10.06 14.15 -4.45
C LYS A 20 9.41 13.86 -3.09
N ASN A 21 10.07 14.21 -2.00
CA ASN A 21 9.44 14.18 -0.67
C ASN A 21 8.26 15.16 -0.65
N GLY A 22 7.17 14.76 0.02
CA GLY A 22 5.91 15.51 0.01
C GLY A 22 5.07 15.38 -1.26
N ALA A 23 5.54 14.69 -2.30
CA ALA A 23 4.78 14.45 -3.52
C ALA A 23 3.61 13.44 -3.35
N GLY A 24 3.26 13.06 -2.12
CA GLY A 24 2.11 12.19 -1.82
C GLY A 24 2.29 10.68 -2.02
N LYS A 25 3.51 10.19 -2.20
CA LYS A 25 3.77 8.74 -2.39
C LYS A 25 3.18 7.88 -1.27
N SER A 26 3.44 8.23 -0.01
CA SER A 26 2.89 7.51 1.14
C SER A 26 1.37 7.61 1.21
N THR A 27 0.78 8.73 0.78
CA THR A 27 -0.67 8.90 0.68
C THR A 27 -1.26 7.93 -0.35
N MET A 28 -0.67 7.83 -1.55
CA MET A 28 -1.11 6.90 -2.59
C MET A 28 -1.00 5.44 -2.12
N LEU A 29 0.11 5.07 -1.46
CA LEU A 29 0.28 3.72 -0.94
C LEU A 29 -0.75 3.38 0.15
N LYS A 30 -1.08 4.32 1.05
CA LYS A 30 -2.13 4.14 2.06
C LYS A 30 -3.52 3.98 1.44
N ILE A 31 -3.80 4.74 0.38
CA ILE A 31 -5.05 4.60 -0.39
C ILE A 31 -5.15 3.21 -1.03
N LEU A 32 -4.08 2.74 -1.67
CA LEU A 32 -4.02 1.40 -2.24
C LEU A 32 -4.13 0.29 -1.18
N ALA A 33 -3.58 0.53 0.01
CA ALA A 33 -3.69 -0.34 1.18
C ALA A 33 -5.05 -0.27 1.88
N LYS A 34 -5.98 0.59 1.43
CA LYS A 34 -7.28 0.86 2.06
C LYS A 34 -7.17 1.42 3.50
N GLU A 35 -6.02 1.96 3.88
CA GLU A 35 -5.84 2.70 5.15
C GLU A 35 -6.34 4.15 5.05
N LEU A 36 -6.58 4.64 3.83
CA LEU A 36 -7.08 5.98 3.57
C LEU A 36 -8.05 5.94 2.39
N GLU A 37 -9.24 6.49 2.56
CA GLU A 37 -10.20 6.61 1.46
C GLU A 37 -9.79 7.76 0.52
N PRO A 38 -9.95 7.61 -0.82
CA PRO A 38 -9.77 8.72 -1.74
C PRO A 38 -10.91 9.73 -1.58
N ASP A 39 -10.62 11.01 -1.75
CA ASP A 39 -11.64 12.08 -1.68
C ASP A 39 -12.71 11.94 -2.78
N SER A 40 -12.34 11.34 -3.93
CA SER A 40 -13.22 11.08 -5.06
C SER A 40 -12.69 9.95 -5.95
N GLY A 41 -13.54 9.42 -6.83
CA GLY A 41 -13.20 8.32 -7.73
C GLY A 41 -13.45 6.94 -7.12
N GLN A 42 -12.88 5.90 -7.72
CA GLN A 42 -13.08 4.52 -7.29
C GLN A 42 -11.85 3.65 -7.54
N ILE A 43 -11.65 2.66 -6.67
CA ILE A 43 -10.64 1.61 -6.84
C ILE A 43 -11.38 0.29 -7.00
N ALA A 44 -11.19 -0.35 -8.16
CA ALA A 44 -11.73 -1.68 -8.43
C ALA A 44 -10.64 -2.73 -8.20
N ALA A 45 -10.94 -3.73 -7.38
CA ALA A 45 -10.06 -4.84 -7.05
C ALA A 45 -10.82 -6.16 -7.07
N ASP A 46 -10.11 -7.26 -7.33
CA ASP A 46 -10.69 -8.61 -7.28
C ASP A 46 -11.19 -8.93 -5.87
N LYS A 47 -12.29 -9.67 -5.79
CA LYS A 47 -12.93 -10.04 -4.50
C LYS A 47 -11.99 -10.78 -3.54
N ASN A 48 -11.05 -11.55 -4.09
CA ASN A 48 -10.12 -12.37 -3.32
C ASN A 48 -8.69 -11.78 -3.30
N LEU A 49 -8.54 -10.49 -3.58
CA LEU A 49 -7.25 -9.81 -3.50
C LEU A 49 -6.83 -9.67 -2.03
N SER A 50 -5.70 -10.27 -1.67
CA SER A 50 -5.01 -9.98 -0.41
C SER A 50 -4.00 -8.85 -0.65
N ILE A 51 -4.02 -7.85 0.23
CA ILE A 51 -3.11 -6.70 0.18
C ILE A 51 -2.17 -6.81 1.38
N GLY A 52 -0.88 -6.85 1.11
CA GLY A 52 0.15 -6.71 2.14
C GLY A 52 0.68 -5.28 2.16
N PHE A 53 0.61 -4.59 3.30
CA PHE A 53 1.13 -3.23 3.44
C PHE A 53 2.20 -3.14 4.53
N LEU A 54 3.47 -3.06 4.09
CA LEU A 54 4.59 -2.84 4.99
C LEU A 54 4.72 -1.35 5.29
N LYS A 55 4.42 -0.97 6.53
CA LYS A 55 4.51 0.43 6.99
C LYS A 55 5.96 0.91 7.01
N GLN A 56 6.13 2.21 6.82
CA GLN A 56 7.45 2.84 6.87
C GLN A 56 8.03 2.80 8.29
N ASP A 57 7.17 3.05 9.28
CA ASP A 57 7.49 2.92 10.70
C ASP A 57 6.81 1.65 11.22
N ILE A 58 7.62 0.70 11.69
CA ILE A 58 7.18 -0.61 12.18
C ILE A 58 7.59 -0.71 13.64
N ASP A 59 6.62 -0.99 14.50
CA ASP A 59 6.87 -1.32 15.90
C ASP A 59 7.15 -2.82 16.01
N PHE A 60 8.42 -3.18 16.14
CA PHE A 60 8.85 -4.58 16.20
C PHE A 60 8.46 -5.24 17.53
N GLU A 61 7.94 -6.46 17.48
CA GLU A 61 7.72 -7.27 18.68
C GLU A 61 8.96 -8.12 18.99
N LEU A 62 9.48 -7.98 20.22
CA LEU A 62 10.63 -8.76 20.67
C LEU A 62 10.30 -10.26 20.68
N GLY A 63 11.15 -11.05 20.04
CA GLY A 63 11.00 -12.51 19.95
C GLY A 63 10.51 -13.01 18.59
N ARG A 64 10.05 -12.11 17.70
CA ARG A 64 9.77 -12.44 16.31
C ARG A 64 11.02 -12.32 15.44
N THR A 65 11.10 -13.19 14.43
CA THR A 65 12.07 -13.08 13.34
C THR A 65 11.63 -12.02 12.33
N VAL A 66 12.55 -11.53 11.50
CA VAL A 66 12.26 -10.57 10.43
C VAL A 66 11.18 -11.10 9.47
N LEU A 67 11.19 -12.41 9.20
CA LEU A 67 10.20 -13.03 8.33
C LEU A 67 8.80 -13.00 8.96
N GLU A 68 8.71 -13.37 10.24
CA GLU A 68 7.45 -13.31 10.99
C GLU A 68 6.91 -11.89 11.05
N GLU A 69 7.77 -10.90 11.31
CA GLU A 69 7.37 -9.49 11.30
C GLU A 69 6.89 -9.04 9.91
N SER A 70 7.55 -9.49 8.84
CA SER A 70 7.15 -9.11 7.47
C SER A 70 5.78 -9.68 7.07
N TYR A 71 5.39 -10.82 7.63
CA TYR A 71 4.05 -11.40 7.39
C TYR A 71 2.92 -10.61 8.06
N GLU A 72 3.22 -9.78 9.08
CA GLU A 72 2.23 -8.90 9.68
C GLU A 72 1.65 -7.89 8.68
N ALA A 73 2.38 -7.59 7.60
CA ALA A 73 1.89 -6.72 6.53
C ALA A 73 0.57 -7.22 5.90
N PHE A 74 0.28 -8.53 5.98
CA PHE A 74 -0.93 -9.16 5.43
C PHE A 74 -2.02 -9.40 6.48
N LYS A 75 -1.78 -9.06 7.75
CA LYS A 75 -2.81 -9.17 8.79
C LYS A 75 -3.66 -7.90 8.77
N ASP A 76 -4.98 -8.11 8.83
CA ASP A 76 -6.00 -7.05 8.83
C ASP A 76 -5.81 -6.04 9.98
#